data_AF-A0AAW7PUM4-F1
#
_entry.id   AF-A0AAW7PUM4-F1
#
_cell.length_a   1.000
_cell.length_b   1.000
_cell.length_c   1.000
_cell.angle_alpha   90.00
_cell.angle_beta   90.00
_cell.angle_gamma   90.00
#
_symmetry.space_group_name_H-M   'P 1'
#
loop_
_entity.id
_entity.type
_entity.pdbx_description
1 polymer ?
#
loop_
_entity_poly.entity_id
_entity_poly.type
_entity_poly.pdbx_seq_one_letter_code
_entity_poly.pdbx_strand_id
1 'polypeptide(L)'
;MKKENKNNGIKDIGKEYFKTISNRNIAFWKEYTYDAKQIASNNNIRTIMKGLKNPIKIQIPSKENIRYKNIETFEDHYLSNNLVLEMIIRNKEFQNYLYAIEVIDFEFENKPIELKESYSKKLQRELIEKFGFNIKDNYKLIFHHPYIKEEIEKYLTNISNENLILNPPYIRDIKNGLRKVIDFYLKKKKLYLFIPPSKYEIITNEDDKNANKKRLYAKIISPTSGKPDFILLSVYEDYKKYHHRVDDLIYFLPELKLEVIDTIDDNLIENNLSHLGIPVVTFGTEKIVSLAEENFPIEFLDKEFIESLSIEETIDSHFESSMIESILPKLKLMSSKSITNTINPNLSQQEANAIILNLKNASDSVKSFAEIFNKEVEEIVKVKNSNHISKTKELRNRDYANAFYIYDLYSIIEDEFNKKIVELRNEGEINKNKVKDSSNFETKERKSSEYNKISRLLKENESLFSKTYLDKEIEKITNIEISKIRGLHSLMKEYIEKYKFKNIILGK
;
A
#
# COMPACT_ATOMS: atom_id res chain seq x y z
N MET A 1 -28.67 19.86 30.00
CA MET A 1 -27.56 19.04 30.53
C MET A 1 -26.56 18.80 29.40
N LYS A 2 -25.37 19.40 29.49
CA LYS A 2 -24.26 19.15 28.55
C LYS A 2 -23.73 17.74 28.81
N LYS A 3 -23.80 16.85 27.82
CA LYS A 3 -23.08 15.57 27.86
C LYS A 3 -21.59 15.86 27.74
N GLU A 4 -20.89 15.74 28.86
CA GLU A 4 -19.43 15.66 28.87
C GLU A 4 -18.99 14.43 28.08
N ASN A 5 -18.14 14.66 27.08
CA ASN A 5 -17.37 13.63 26.39
C ASN A 5 -16.46 12.94 27.42
N LYS A 6 -16.93 11.82 27.99
CA LYS A 6 -16.06 10.79 28.56
C LYS A 6 -15.43 10.00 27.41
N ASN A 7 -14.47 10.62 26.72
CA ASN A 7 -13.55 9.94 25.82
C ASN A 7 -12.15 9.96 26.43
N ASN A 8 -12.02 9.33 27.60
CA ASN A 8 -10.74 8.95 28.18
C ASN A 8 -10.65 7.42 28.10
N GLY A 9 -9.92 6.87 27.12
CA GLY A 9 -9.40 5.50 27.25
C GLY A 9 -9.43 4.55 26.05
N ILE A 10 -10.11 4.83 24.94
CA ILE A 10 -9.92 4.01 23.72
C ILE A 10 -8.67 4.54 23.03
N LYS A 11 -7.52 3.95 23.36
CA LYS A 11 -6.25 4.16 22.64
C LYS A 11 -6.48 3.86 21.15
N ASP A 12 -5.74 4.54 20.30
CA ASP A 12 -5.75 4.53 18.83
C ASP A 12 -5.40 3.13 18.24
N ILE A 13 -6.21 2.11 18.55
CA ILE A 13 -5.91 0.68 18.27
C ILE A 13 -5.80 0.43 16.77
N GLY A 14 -6.68 1.04 15.95
CA GLY A 14 -6.58 0.97 14.50
C GLY A 14 -5.25 1.52 13.96
N LYS A 15 -4.74 2.61 14.54
CA LYS A 15 -3.44 3.17 14.18
C LYS A 15 -2.29 2.23 14.50
N GLU A 16 -2.30 1.60 15.68
CA GLU A 16 -1.28 0.61 16.05
C GLU A 16 -1.36 -0.65 15.19
N TYR A 17 -2.57 -1.09 14.82
CA TYR A 17 -2.78 -2.18 13.88
C TYR A 17 -2.14 -1.87 12.51
N PHE A 18 -2.48 -0.72 11.92
CA PHE A 18 -1.89 -0.27 10.65
C PHE A 18 -0.37 -0.16 10.71
N LYS A 19 0.17 0.32 11.85
CA LYS A 19 1.61 0.37 12.07
C LYS A 19 2.26 -1.02 12.09
N THR A 20 1.55 -2.02 12.63
CA THR A 20 2.02 -3.41 12.72
C THR A 20 2.03 -4.09 11.36
N ILE A 21 0.96 -3.94 10.57
CA ILE A 21 0.89 -4.51 9.22
C ILE A 21 1.69 -3.71 8.19
N SER A 22 2.07 -2.47 8.51
CA SER A 22 2.95 -1.69 7.64
C SER A 22 4.36 -2.28 7.62
N ASN A 23 4.71 -2.96 6.53
CA ASN A 23 6.10 -3.37 6.27
C ASN A 23 6.91 -2.13 5.87
N ARG A 24 7.42 -1.41 6.86
CA ARG A 24 8.24 -0.21 6.64
C ARG A 24 9.55 -0.62 6.00
N ASN A 25 9.78 -0.21 4.77
CA ASN A 25 11.06 -0.42 4.13
C ASN A 25 12.06 0.60 4.71
N ILE A 26 13.03 0.11 5.49
CA ILE A 26 14.03 0.94 6.18
C ILE A 26 14.73 1.92 5.21
N ALA A 27 14.89 1.57 3.93
CA ALA A 27 15.52 2.43 2.93
C ALA A 27 14.77 3.76 2.67
N PHE A 28 13.46 3.81 2.91
CA PHE A 28 12.62 4.99 2.67
C PHE A 28 12.18 5.70 3.95
N TRP A 29 12.77 5.31 5.09
CA TRP A 29 12.59 5.95 6.38
C TRP A 29 13.95 6.42 6.89
N LYS A 30 13.97 7.54 7.60
CA LYS A 30 15.20 8.09 8.15
C LYS A 30 15.06 8.37 9.63
N GLU A 31 16.13 8.13 10.37
CA GLU A 31 16.22 8.55 11.75
C GLU A 31 16.28 10.08 11.81
N TYR A 32 15.40 10.65 12.63
CA TYR A 32 15.34 12.07 12.88
C TYR A 32 15.40 12.31 14.39
N THR A 33 16.26 13.26 14.78
CA THR A 33 16.50 13.60 16.17
C THR A 33 16.08 15.05 16.43
N TYR A 34 15.18 15.24 17.38
CA TYR A 34 14.83 16.54 17.93
C TYR A 34 15.49 16.74 19.30
N ASP A 35 16.50 17.62 19.33
CA ASP A 35 17.25 17.94 20.55
C ASP A 35 16.73 19.22 21.21
N ALA A 36 15.72 19.03 22.06
CA ALA A 36 15.09 20.10 22.81
C ALA A 36 16.05 20.81 23.77
N LYS A 37 17.10 20.13 24.27
CA LYS A 37 18.10 20.71 25.16
C LYS A 37 19.01 21.67 24.40
N GLN A 38 19.46 21.28 23.21
CA GLN A 38 20.23 22.17 22.35
C GLN A 38 19.42 23.41 21.96
N ILE A 39 18.14 23.21 21.62
CA ILE A 39 17.22 24.31 21.29
C ILE A 39 17.00 25.23 22.50
N ALA A 40 16.82 24.68 23.71
CA ALA A 40 16.71 25.45 24.94
C ALA A 40 17.96 26.32 25.18
N SER A 41 19.15 25.75 25.01
CA SER A 41 20.43 26.47 25.13
C SER A 41 20.53 27.63 24.13
N ASN A 42 20.17 27.41 22.87
CA ASN A 42 20.18 28.43 21.83
C ASN A 42 19.19 29.58 22.11
N ASN A 43 18.11 29.30 22.86
CA ASN A 43 17.12 30.30 23.28
C ASN A 43 17.39 30.88 24.68
N ASN A 44 18.60 30.72 25.23
CA ASN A 44 19.01 31.21 26.54
C ASN A 44 18.18 30.68 27.73
N ILE A 45 17.54 29.51 27.58
CA ILE A 45 16.83 28.84 28.66
C ILE A 45 17.87 28.08 29.51
N ARG A 46 18.31 28.72 30.61
CA ARG A 46 19.42 28.22 31.45
C ARG A 46 19.04 27.04 32.35
N THR A 47 17.78 26.94 32.75
CA THR A 47 17.29 25.87 33.64
C THR A 47 16.35 24.98 32.84
N ILE A 48 16.59 23.67 32.88
CA ILE A 48 15.79 22.67 32.17
C ILE A 48 15.35 21.54 33.10
N MET A 49 14.16 21.01 32.86
CA MET A 49 13.64 19.82 33.52
C MET A 49 14.39 18.56 33.05
N LYS A 50 14.36 17.47 33.82
CA LYS A 50 15.07 16.23 33.49
C LYS A 50 14.55 15.61 32.18
N GLY A 51 13.25 15.69 31.92
CA GLY A 51 12.63 15.19 30.69
C GLY A 51 13.21 15.77 29.39
N LEU A 52 13.84 16.95 29.45
CA LEU A 52 14.52 17.59 28.31
C LEU A 52 15.93 17.05 28.04
N LYS A 53 16.54 16.28 28.96
CA LYS A 53 17.92 15.80 28.79
C LYS A 53 18.09 14.79 27.66
N ASN A 54 17.02 14.06 27.36
CA ASN A 54 17.02 13.02 26.34
C ASN A 54 16.36 13.56 25.05
N PRO A 55 17.05 13.53 23.90
CA PRO A 55 16.46 13.95 22.64
C PRO A 55 15.36 12.98 22.20
N ILE A 56 14.41 13.47 21.41
CA ILE A 56 13.40 12.63 20.77
C ILE A 56 14.05 12.02 19.52
N LYS A 57 14.14 10.69 19.46
CA LYS A 57 14.64 9.95 18.30
C LYS A 57 13.50 9.16 17.67
N ILE A 58 13.15 9.51 16.43
CA ILE A 58 12.00 8.96 15.72
C ILE A 58 12.35 8.63 14.28
N GLN A 59 11.62 7.68 13.70
CA GLN A 59 11.69 7.38 12.27
C GLN A 59 10.64 8.22 11.55
N ILE A 60 11.06 9.00 10.56
CA ILE A 60 10.17 9.77 9.68
C ILE A 60 10.31 9.27 8.23
N PRO A 61 9.27 9.38 7.40
CA PRO A 61 9.39 9.02 6.00
C PRO A 61 10.41 9.93 5.30
N SER A 62 11.12 9.39 4.32
CA SER A 62 11.92 10.18 3.38
C SER A 62 11.00 10.85 2.36
N LYS A 63 11.41 12.00 1.82
CA LYS A 63 10.71 12.59 0.65
C LYS A 63 10.77 11.66 -0.57
N GLU A 64 11.83 10.88 -0.66
CA GLU A 64 12.02 9.85 -1.70
C GLU A 64 11.18 8.59 -1.46
N ASN A 65 10.36 8.57 -0.40
CA ASN A 65 9.48 7.44 -0.14
C ASN A 65 8.54 7.23 -1.32
N ILE A 66 8.45 5.96 -1.70
CA ILE A 66 7.73 5.47 -2.86
C ILE A 66 6.28 5.96 -2.94
N ARG A 67 5.63 6.10 -1.78
CA ARG A 67 4.24 6.58 -1.67
C ARG A 67 4.07 7.95 -2.29
N TYR A 68 5.02 8.87 -2.05
CA TYR A 68 4.94 10.23 -2.57
C TYR A 68 5.33 10.27 -4.04
N LYS A 69 6.31 9.47 -4.46
CA LYS A 69 6.70 9.36 -5.88
C LYS A 69 5.56 8.89 -6.75
N ASN A 70 4.78 7.90 -6.29
CA ASN A 70 3.65 7.39 -7.06
C ASN A 70 2.56 8.45 -7.26
N ILE A 71 2.34 9.31 -6.26
CA ILE A 71 1.41 10.42 -6.38
C ILE A 71 1.89 11.43 -7.43
N GLU A 72 3.20 11.70 -7.50
CA GLU A 72 3.78 12.59 -8.52
C GLU A 72 3.54 12.06 -9.94
N THR A 73 3.52 10.73 -10.13
CA THR A 73 3.40 10.07 -11.43
C THR A 73 1.97 9.68 -11.82
N PHE A 74 0.95 9.97 -11.01
CA PHE A 74 -0.43 9.58 -11.33
C PHE A 74 -0.96 10.26 -12.60
N GLU A 75 -1.54 9.45 -13.49
CA GLU A 75 -2.32 9.92 -14.62
C GLU A 75 -3.68 10.49 -14.16
N ASP A 76 -4.23 11.41 -14.96
CA ASP A 76 -5.44 12.18 -14.59
C ASP A 76 -6.65 11.29 -14.30
N HIS A 77 -6.81 10.19 -15.05
CA HIS A 77 -7.92 9.26 -14.88
C HIS A 77 -7.79 8.36 -13.64
N TYR A 78 -6.60 8.23 -13.06
CA TYR A 78 -6.33 7.45 -11.85
C TYR A 78 -6.24 8.32 -10.59
N LEU A 79 -6.00 9.62 -10.77
CA LEU A 79 -5.69 10.54 -9.67
C LEU A 79 -6.79 10.56 -8.60
N SER A 80 -8.06 10.67 -8.98
CA SER A 80 -9.14 10.87 -7.99
C SER A 80 -9.35 9.68 -7.06
N ASN A 81 -9.39 8.43 -7.58
CA ASN A 81 -9.60 7.24 -6.73
C ASN A 81 -8.38 7.01 -5.83
N ASN A 82 -7.17 7.07 -6.40
CA ASN A 82 -5.95 6.76 -5.67
C ASN A 82 -5.62 7.83 -4.61
N LEU A 83 -5.81 9.12 -4.89
CA LEU A 83 -5.67 10.18 -3.87
C LEU A 83 -6.65 9.96 -2.72
N VAL A 84 -7.89 9.55 -3.01
CA VAL A 84 -8.90 9.37 -1.97
C VAL A 84 -8.60 8.13 -1.14
N LEU A 85 -8.12 7.05 -1.74
CA LEU A 85 -7.60 5.91 -0.98
C LEU A 85 -6.45 6.35 -0.05
N GLU A 86 -5.48 7.12 -0.54
CA GLU A 86 -4.39 7.70 0.28
C GLU A 86 -4.92 8.56 1.44
N MET A 87 -6.06 9.23 1.28
CA MET A 87 -6.71 9.99 2.35
C MET A 87 -7.44 9.08 3.36
N ILE A 88 -8.20 8.12 2.86
CA ILE A 88 -9.05 7.24 3.68
C ILE A 88 -8.19 6.37 4.60
N ILE A 89 -7.10 5.79 4.10
CA ILE A 89 -6.22 4.93 4.92
C ILE A 89 -5.52 5.70 6.06
N ARG A 90 -5.40 7.02 5.95
CA ARG A 90 -4.85 7.89 7.01
C ARG A 90 -5.91 8.34 8.02
N ASN A 91 -7.19 8.13 7.73
CA ASN A 91 -8.26 8.47 8.64
C ASN A 91 -8.32 7.46 9.80
N LYS A 92 -8.25 7.96 11.04
CA LYS A 92 -8.25 7.12 12.25
C LYS A 92 -9.54 6.30 12.43
N GLU A 93 -10.68 6.86 12.04
CA GLU A 93 -11.96 6.14 12.12
C GLU A 93 -11.96 4.96 11.14
N PHE A 94 -11.49 5.17 9.90
CA PHE A 94 -11.32 4.10 8.92
C PHE A 94 -10.38 3.00 9.42
N GLN A 95 -9.24 3.38 10.01
CA GLN A 95 -8.29 2.42 10.57
C GLN A 95 -8.91 1.55 11.66
N ASN A 96 -9.78 2.12 12.50
CA ASN A 96 -10.52 1.36 13.51
C ASN A 96 -11.54 0.39 12.88
N TYR A 97 -12.22 0.78 11.80
CA TYR A 97 -13.08 -0.15 11.07
C TYR A 97 -12.30 -1.32 10.50
N LEU A 98 -11.14 -1.10 9.87
CA LEU A 98 -10.35 -2.23 9.35
C LEU A 98 -9.84 -3.13 10.47
N TYR A 99 -9.38 -2.57 11.60
CA TYR A 99 -9.03 -3.41 12.75
C TYR A 99 -10.22 -4.27 13.20
N ALA A 100 -11.42 -3.70 13.29
CA ALA A 100 -12.62 -4.43 13.67
C ALA A 100 -12.97 -5.55 12.66
N ILE A 101 -12.70 -5.34 11.37
CA ILE A 101 -12.87 -6.37 10.33
C ILE A 101 -11.91 -7.54 10.55
N GLU A 102 -10.67 -7.25 10.92
CA GLU A 102 -9.61 -8.26 11.05
C GLU A 102 -9.78 -9.13 12.29
N VAL A 103 -10.34 -8.57 13.37
CA VAL A 103 -10.59 -9.33 14.61
C VAL A 103 -11.99 -9.92 14.70
N ILE A 104 -12.84 -9.71 13.68
CA ILE A 104 -14.26 -10.10 13.74
C ILE A 104 -14.46 -11.61 13.95
N ASP A 105 -13.62 -12.43 13.32
CA ASP A 105 -13.71 -13.89 13.43
C ASP A 105 -13.36 -14.35 14.86
N PHE A 106 -12.36 -13.71 15.47
CA PHE A 106 -11.95 -13.97 16.85
C PHE A 106 -12.98 -13.45 17.87
N GLU A 107 -13.48 -12.23 17.70
CA GLU A 107 -14.46 -11.62 18.61
C GLU A 107 -15.79 -12.40 18.68
N PHE A 108 -16.10 -13.18 17.64
CA PHE A 108 -17.34 -13.93 17.50
C PHE A 108 -17.15 -15.46 17.47
N GLU A 109 -15.94 -15.98 17.74
CA GLU A 109 -15.63 -17.41 17.67
C GLU A 109 -16.62 -18.30 18.48
N ASN A 110 -17.04 -17.82 19.65
CA ASN A 110 -17.97 -18.52 20.55
C ASN A 110 -19.37 -17.87 20.60
N LYS A 111 -19.75 -17.09 19.58
CA LYS A 111 -21.04 -16.40 19.51
C LYS A 111 -21.91 -16.96 18.38
N PRO A 112 -23.26 -16.83 18.46
CA PRO A 112 -24.15 -17.15 17.35
C PRO A 112 -23.74 -16.48 16.03
N ILE A 113 -23.82 -17.23 14.94
CA ILE A 113 -23.39 -16.77 13.61
C ILE A 113 -24.23 -15.58 13.13
N GLU A 114 -25.50 -15.51 13.51
CA GLU A 114 -26.42 -14.42 13.18
C GLU A 114 -25.96 -13.08 13.77
N LEU A 115 -25.33 -13.11 14.95
CA LEU A 115 -24.77 -11.91 15.57
C LEU A 115 -23.54 -11.41 14.80
N LYS A 116 -22.68 -12.33 14.35
CA LYS A 116 -21.53 -11.99 13.51
C LYS A 116 -22.01 -11.38 12.19
N GLU A 117 -22.96 -12.02 11.51
CA GLU A 117 -23.50 -11.53 10.24
C GLU A 117 -24.16 -10.14 10.39
N SER A 118 -24.94 -9.94 11.45
CA SER A 118 -25.57 -8.65 11.75
C SER A 118 -24.51 -7.56 11.98
N TYR A 119 -23.45 -7.88 12.72
CA TYR A 119 -22.33 -6.98 12.97
C TYR A 119 -21.54 -6.66 11.69
N SER A 120 -21.23 -7.66 10.86
CA SER A 120 -20.57 -7.47 9.55
C SER A 120 -21.40 -6.59 8.61
N LYS A 121 -22.73 -6.82 8.53
CA LYS A 121 -23.64 -6.01 7.71
C LYS A 121 -23.67 -4.56 8.18
N LYS A 122 -23.65 -4.33 9.49
CA LYS A 122 -23.57 -2.98 10.07
C LYS A 122 -22.26 -2.29 9.71
N LEU A 123 -21.12 -2.96 9.91
CA LEU A 123 -19.80 -2.43 9.56
C LEU A 123 -19.71 -2.09 8.08
N GLN A 124 -20.16 -3.00 7.21
CA GLN A 124 -20.17 -2.78 5.76
C GLN A 124 -20.99 -1.53 5.38
N ARG A 125 -22.18 -1.38 5.97
CA ARG A 125 -23.03 -0.22 5.73
C ARG A 125 -22.34 1.08 6.16
N GLU A 126 -21.76 1.13 7.35
CA GLU A 126 -21.08 2.32 7.88
C GLU A 126 -19.86 2.70 7.02
N LEU A 127 -19.07 1.72 6.57
CA LEU A 127 -17.93 1.92 5.69
C LEU A 127 -18.33 2.46 4.31
N ILE A 128 -19.40 1.94 3.72
CA ILE A 128 -19.91 2.44 2.42
C ILE A 128 -20.46 3.86 2.59
N GLU A 129 -21.26 4.12 3.62
CA GLU A 129 -21.89 5.43 3.82
C GLU A 129 -20.84 6.54 4.10
N LYS A 130 -19.81 6.24 4.89
CA LYS A 130 -18.77 7.22 5.26
C LYS A 130 -17.65 7.34 4.23
N PHE A 131 -17.15 6.22 3.73
CA PHE A 131 -15.92 6.16 2.93
C PHE A 131 -16.15 5.69 1.49
N GLY A 132 -17.34 5.18 1.15
CA GLY A 132 -17.56 4.47 -0.10
C GLY A 132 -16.75 3.17 -0.19
N PHE A 133 -16.26 2.66 0.94
CA PHE A 133 -15.40 1.49 0.96
C PHE A 133 -16.22 0.22 1.18
N ASN A 134 -15.98 -0.79 0.35
CA ASN A 134 -16.64 -2.08 0.47
C ASN A 134 -15.74 -3.05 1.23
N ILE A 135 -16.25 -3.60 2.34
CA ILE A 135 -15.53 -4.53 3.22
C ILE A 135 -14.89 -5.72 2.48
N LYS A 136 -15.53 -6.19 1.39
CA LYS A 136 -15.00 -7.30 0.59
C LYS A 136 -13.68 -6.97 -0.10
N ASP A 137 -13.39 -5.69 -0.31
CA ASP A 137 -12.16 -5.23 -0.96
C ASP A 137 -11.02 -4.97 0.07
N ASN A 138 -11.20 -5.36 1.34
CA ASN A 138 -10.19 -5.20 2.39
C ASN A 138 -8.86 -5.86 2.04
N TYR A 139 -8.89 -7.09 1.55
CA TYR A 139 -7.67 -7.80 1.16
C TYR A 139 -6.90 -7.06 0.07
N LYS A 140 -7.59 -6.50 -0.93
CA LYS A 140 -6.95 -5.72 -2.01
C LYS A 140 -6.22 -4.51 -1.46
N LEU A 141 -6.86 -3.81 -0.52
CA LEU A 141 -6.26 -2.66 0.15
C LEU A 141 -5.00 -3.09 0.92
N ILE A 142 -5.09 -4.11 1.78
CA ILE A 142 -3.98 -4.54 2.64
C ILE A 142 -2.80 -5.09 1.84
N PHE A 143 -3.08 -5.90 0.81
CA PHE A 143 -2.03 -6.59 0.06
C PHE A 143 -1.43 -5.76 -1.07
N HIS A 144 -2.16 -4.78 -1.62
CA HIS A 144 -1.74 -4.06 -2.83
C HIS A 144 -1.60 -2.55 -2.66
N HIS A 145 -1.99 -1.97 -1.52
CA HIS A 145 -1.81 -0.54 -1.32
C HIS A 145 -0.37 -0.21 -0.86
N PRO A 146 0.36 0.71 -1.53
CA PRO A 146 1.75 1.06 -1.19
C PRO A 146 1.94 1.53 0.27
N TYR A 147 0.93 2.19 0.83
CA TYR A 147 0.93 2.60 2.24
C TYR A 147 0.90 1.45 3.26
N ILE A 148 0.32 0.30 2.90
CA ILE A 148 0.25 -0.85 3.81
C ILE A 148 1.43 -1.78 3.56
N LYS A 149 1.83 -1.95 2.30
CA LYS A 149 2.95 -2.83 1.95
C LYS A 149 3.94 -2.09 1.04
N GLU A 150 4.87 -1.34 1.64
CA GLU A 150 5.85 -0.51 0.91
C GLU A 150 6.81 -1.33 0.03
N GLU A 151 6.85 -2.65 0.22
CA GLU A 151 7.67 -3.55 -0.60
C GLU A 151 7.00 -3.98 -1.90
N ILE A 152 5.73 -3.62 -2.15
CA ILE A 152 5.01 -4.07 -3.34
C ILE A 152 5.79 -3.71 -4.61
N GLU A 153 6.47 -2.56 -4.68
CA GLU A 153 7.22 -2.18 -5.88
C GLU A 153 8.41 -3.07 -6.21
N LYS A 154 8.95 -3.81 -5.24
CA LYS A 154 9.97 -4.84 -5.54
C LYS A 154 9.40 -5.95 -6.44
N TYR A 155 8.07 -6.09 -6.46
CA TYR A 155 7.34 -7.15 -7.15
C TYR A 155 6.43 -6.62 -8.27
N LEU A 156 5.92 -5.38 -8.16
CA LEU A 156 5.02 -4.74 -9.11
C LEU A 156 5.56 -3.35 -9.47
N THR A 157 6.18 -3.23 -10.65
CA THR A 157 6.79 -1.98 -11.14
C THR A 157 5.78 -0.87 -11.48
N ASN A 158 4.48 -1.16 -11.46
CA ASN A 158 3.44 -0.20 -11.81
C ASN A 158 2.13 -0.48 -11.04
N ILE A 159 2.14 -0.31 -9.71
CA ILE A 159 0.93 -0.43 -8.86
C ILE A 159 -0.17 0.56 -9.29
N SER A 160 0.22 1.63 -9.97
CA SER A 160 -0.67 2.60 -10.63
C SER A 160 -1.44 2.05 -11.83
N ASN A 161 -1.07 0.89 -12.40
CA ASN A 161 -1.88 0.22 -13.41
C ASN A 161 -2.95 -0.62 -12.73
N GLU A 162 -4.17 -0.10 -12.79
CA GLU A 162 -5.23 -0.44 -11.86
C GLU A 162 -5.83 -1.82 -12.03
N ASN A 163 -5.59 -2.58 -13.09
CA ASN A 163 -6.38 -3.77 -13.37
C ASN A 163 -5.57 -5.03 -13.69
N LEU A 164 -5.99 -6.14 -13.11
CA LEU A 164 -5.66 -7.50 -13.53
C LEU A 164 -6.72 -7.95 -14.52
N ILE A 165 -6.30 -8.64 -15.58
CA ILE A 165 -7.21 -9.41 -16.40
C ILE A 165 -7.33 -10.77 -15.72
N LEU A 166 -8.48 -11.02 -15.11
CA LEU A 166 -8.85 -12.32 -14.59
C LEU A 166 -9.45 -13.15 -15.72
N ASN A 167 -9.11 -14.43 -15.76
CA ASN A 167 -9.50 -15.34 -16.83
C ASN A 167 -9.19 -14.76 -18.22
N PRO A 168 -7.93 -14.35 -18.50
CA PRO A 168 -7.59 -13.94 -19.84
C PRO A 168 -7.85 -15.12 -20.80
N PRO A 169 -8.09 -14.81 -22.08
CA PRO A 169 -8.08 -15.83 -23.11
C PRO A 169 -6.78 -16.65 -23.04
N TYR A 170 -6.88 -17.97 -23.00
CA TYR A 170 -5.74 -18.89 -22.84
C TYR A 170 -5.40 -19.58 -24.16
N ILE A 171 -4.15 -20.04 -24.33
CA ILE A 171 -3.72 -20.80 -25.51
C ILE A 171 -4.65 -22.00 -25.78
N ARG A 172 -5.11 -22.66 -24.72
CA ARG A 172 -6.00 -23.84 -24.80
C ARG A 172 -7.39 -23.52 -25.36
N ASP A 173 -7.80 -22.25 -25.33
CA ASP A 173 -9.09 -21.81 -25.85
C ASP A 173 -9.07 -21.75 -27.39
N ILE A 174 -7.87 -21.77 -27.99
CA ILE A 174 -7.66 -21.84 -29.43
C ILE A 174 -7.53 -23.31 -29.84
N LYS A 175 -8.26 -23.73 -30.88
CA LYS A 175 -8.13 -25.07 -31.46
C LYS A 175 -6.69 -25.32 -31.93
N ASN A 176 -6.06 -26.36 -31.37
CA ASN A 176 -4.64 -26.69 -31.57
C ASN A 176 -3.68 -25.53 -31.24
N GLY A 177 -4.08 -24.63 -30.33
CA GLY A 177 -3.36 -23.39 -30.03
C GLY A 177 -1.92 -23.61 -29.63
N LEU A 178 -1.65 -24.60 -28.77
CA LEU A 178 -0.30 -24.93 -28.32
C LEU A 178 0.64 -25.28 -29.47
N ARG A 179 0.18 -26.10 -30.43
CA ARG A 179 0.98 -26.46 -31.61
C ARG A 179 1.23 -25.25 -32.51
N LYS A 180 0.22 -24.41 -32.72
CA LYS A 180 0.37 -23.17 -33.49
C LYS A 180 1.40 -22.23 -32.86
N VAL A 181 1.38 -22.08 -31.53
CA VAL A 181 2.36 -21.27 -30.79
C VAL A 181 3.77 -21.84 -30.96
N ILE A 182 3.94 -23.15 -30.78
CA ILE A 182 5.22 -23.84 -30.99
C ILE A 182 5.74 -23.58 -32.41
N ASP A 183 4.91 -23.82 -33.43
CA ASP A 183 5.30 -23.64 -34.84
C ASP A 183 5.65 -22.17 -35.16
N PHE A 184 4.92 -21.22 -34.60
CA PHE A 184 5.17 -19.79 -34.76
C PHE A 184 6.54 -19.39 -34.20
N TYR A 185 6.82 -19.73 -32.94
CA TYR A 185 8.10 -19.39 -32.30
C TYR A 185 9.27 -20.18 -32.85
N LEU A 186 9.05 -21.40 -33.34
CA LEU A 186 10.05 -22.19 -34.08
C LEU A 186 10.47 -21.47 -35.36
N LYS A 187 9.50 -21.03 -36.20
CA LYS A 187 9.79 -20.25 -37.41
C LYS A 187 10.54 -18.95 -37.11
N LYS A 188 10.24 -18.34 -35.95
CA LYS A 188 10.87 -17.10 -35.50
C LYS A 188 12.25 -17.30 -34.85
N LYS A 189 12.74 -18.55 -34.74
CA LYS A 189 13.97 -18.94 -34.02
C LYS A 189 14.00 -18.43 -32.58
N LYS A 190 12.84 -18.50 -31.93
CA LYS A 190 12.57 -18.01 -30.57
C LYS A 190 11.86 -19.06 -29.72
N LEU A 191 11.88 -20.32 -30.14
CA LEU A 191 11.45 -21.44 -29.30
C LEU A 191 12.67 -21.99 -28.58
N TYR A 192 12.59 -22.08 -27.25
CA TYR A 192 13.69 -22.47 -26.38
C TYR A 192 13.41 -23.81 -25.70
N LEU A 193 14.45 -24.61 -25.51
CA LEU A 193 14.45 -25.77 -24.63
C LEU A 193 15.14 -25.41 -23.32
N PHE A 194 14.41 -25.50 -22.22
CA PHE A 194 14.92 -25.44 -20.86
C PHE A 194 15.61 -26.77 -20.54
N ILE A 195 16.94 -26.78 -20.53
CA ILE A 195 17.71 -27.95 -20.14
C ILE A 195 18.03 -27.81 -18.65
N PRO A 196 17.37 -28.58 -17.77
CA PRO A 196 17.64 -28.53 -16.35
C PRO A 196 19.10 -28.94 -16.07
N PRO A 197 19.73 -28.39 -15.02
CA PRO A 197 21.10 -28.73 -14.68
C PRO A 197 21.22 -30.22 -14.35
N SER A 198 21.99 -30.95 -15.16
CA SER A 198 22.18 -32.40 -15.03
C SER A 198 23.29 -32.80 -14.05
N LYS A 199 24.10 -31.84 -13.60
CA LYS A 199 25.17 -32.04 -12.62
C LYS A 199 25.03 -31.01 -11.51
N TYR A 200 25.12 -31.45 -10.26
CA TYR A 200 25.14 -30.60 -9.09
C TYR A 200 26.48 -30.77 -8.37
N GLU A 201 26.95 -29.72 -7.72
CA GLU A 201 28.10 -29.77 -6.81
C GLU A 201 27.60 -29.64 -5.38
N ILE A 202 28.14 -30.44 -4.46
CA ILE A 202 27.81 -30.34 -3.04
C ILE A 202 28.81 -29.38 -2.40
N ILE A 203 28.31 -28.29 -1.84
CA ILE A 203 29.15 -27.30 -1.16
C ILE A 203 29.43 -27.78 0.27
N THR A 204 30.68 -28.14 0.52
CA THR A 204 31.15 -28.64 1.82
C THR A 204 31.94 -27.59 2.62
N ASN A 205 32.44 -26.53 1.97
CA ASN A 205 33.22 -25.46 2.61
C ASN A 205 32.34 -24.22 2.93
N GLU A 206 32.55 -23.60 4.10
CA GLU A 206 31.83 -22.39 4.52
C GLU A 206 32.21 -21.14 3.72
N ASP A 207 33.45 -21.06 3.22
CA ASP A 207 33.89 -19.94 2.38
C ASP A 207 33.16 -19.91 1.03
N ASP A 208 32.91 -21.07 0.42
CA ASP A 208 32.17 -21.22 -0.83
C ASP A 208 30.68 -20.85 -0.68
N LYS A 209 30.10 -21.09 0.51
CA LYS A 209 28.73 -20.64 0.81
C LYS A 209 28.60 -19.12 0.79
N ASN A 210 29.67 -18.39 1.15
CA ASN A 210 29.65 -16.94 1.19
C ASN A 210 29.89 -16.30 -0.18
N ALA A 211 30.63 -16.95 -1.08
CA ALA A 211 30.97 -16.42 -2.40
C ALA A 211 29.77 -16.34 -3.36
N ASN A 212 28.74 -17.20 -3.21
CA ASN A 212 27.65 -17.32 -4.19
C ASN A 212 26.25 -17.54 -3.59
N LYS A 213 25.88 -16.77 -2.56
CA LYS A 213 24.59 -16.90 -1.83
C LYS A 213 23.33 -16.93 -2.70
N LYS A 214 23.35 -16.33 -3.91
CA LYS A 214 22.22 -16.31 -4.85
C LYS A 214 22.03 -17.60 -5.66
N ARG A 215 22.91 -18.61 -5.50
CA ARG A 215 22.91 -19.83 -6.32
C ARG A 215 23.07 -21.12 -5.50
N LEU A 216 22.80 -21.02 -4.21
CA LEU A 216 22.77 -22.17 -3.32
C LEU A 216 21.34 -22.70 -3.25
N TYR A 217 21.20 -24.01 -3.28
CA TYR A 217 19.92 -24.70 -3.30
C TYR A 217 19.86 -25.74 -2.17
N ALA A 218 18.66 -25.94 -1.65
CA ALA A 218 18.30 -27.05 -0.78
C ALA A 218 17.46 -28.04 -1.59
N LYS A 219 17.68 -29.33 -1.36
CA LYS A 219 16.87 -30.39 -1.97
C LYS A 219 15.64 -30.65 -1.11
N ILE A 220 14.46 -30.56 -1.71
CA ILE A 220 13.17 -30.72 -1.06
C ILE A 220 12.32 -31.78 -1.77
N ILE A 221 11.30 -32.30 -1.09
CA ILE A 221 10.21 -32.99 -1.77
C ILE A 221 9.28 -31.92 -2.32
N SER A 222 9.15 -31.89 -3.65
CA SER A 222 8.25 -30.98 -4.35
C SER A 222 6.81 -31.17 -3.84
N PRO A 223 6.17 -30.11 -3.34
CA PRO A 223 4.80 -30.22 -2.81
C PRO A 223 3.77 -30.48 -3.93
N THR A 224 4.12 -30.19 -5.19
CA THR A 224 3.23 -30.41 -6.35
C THR A 224 3.39 -31.80 -6.96
N SER A 225 4.63 -32.30 -7.09
CA SER A 225 4.90 -33.57 -7.77
C SER A 225 5.19 -34.75 -6.83
N GLY A 226 5.46 -34.49 -5.55
CA GLY A 226 5.89 -35.51 -4.59
C GLY A 226 7.28 -36.10 -4.86
N LYS A 227 8.02 -35.58 -5.84
CA LYS A 227 9.37 -36.03 -6.22
C LYS A 227 10.45 -35.10 -5.65
N PRO A 228 11.71 -35.56 -5.51
CA PRO A 228 12.81 -34.68 -5.14
C PRO A 228 13.01 -33.55 -6.14
N ASP A 229 13.17 -32.33 -5.64
CA ASP A 229 13.36 -31.09 -6.41
C ASP A 229 14.30 -30.14 -5.66
N PHE A 230 14.71 -29.04 -6.29
CA PHE A 230 15.63 -28.06 -5.70
C PHE A 230 14.98 -26.69 -5.58
N ILE A 231 15.10 -26.09 -4.40
CA ILE A 231 14.65 -24.71 -4.12
C ILE A 231 15.85 -23.87 -3.67
N LEU A 232 15.84 -22.58 -4.00
CA LEU A 232 16.86 -21.64 -3.52
C LEU A 232 16.98 -21.72 -1.99
N LEU A 233 18.20 -21.82 -1.47
CA LEU A 233 18.47 -21.98 -0.05
C LEU A 233 17.88 -20.82 0.76
N SER A 234 17.99 -19.58 0.26
CA SER A 234 17.38 -18.40 0.90
C SER A 234 15.86 -18.51 1.00
N VAL A 235 15.21 -18.99 -0.07
CA VAL A 235 13.75 -19.18 -0.11
C VAL A 235 13.34 -20.31 0.85
N TYR A 236 14.08 -21.42 0.87
CA TYR A 236 13.85 -22.48 1.84
C TYR A 236 13.97 -21.96 3.28
N GLU A 237 14.99 -21.16 3.59
CA GLU A 237 15.20 -20.62 4.93
C GLU A 237 14.05 -19.74 5.40
N ASP A 238 13.49 -18.92 4.51
CA ASP A 238 12.34 -18.07 4.79
C ASP A 238 11.04 -18.88 4.99
N TYR A 239 10.95 -20.08 4.40
CA TYR A 239 9.71 -20.87 4.33
C TYR A 239 9.85 -22.32 4.83
N LYS A 240 10.80 -22.61 5.74
CA LYS A 240 11.13 -23.99 6.19
C LYS A 240 9.92 -24.85 6.58
N LYS A 241 8.91 -24.24 7.21
CA LYS A 241 7.69 -24.94 7.66
C LYS A 241 6.84 -25.55 6.54
N TYR A 242 7.02 -25.11 5.29
CA TYR A 242 6.22 -25.54 4.14
C TYR A 242 6.95 -26.53 3.22
N HIS A 243 8.23 -26.82 3.49
CA HIS A 243 9.05 -27.64 2.62
C HIS A 243 9.70 -28.78 3.39
N HIS A 244 9.50 -30.01 2.93
CA HIS A 244 10.17 -31.17 3.49
C HIS A 244 11.54 -31.34 2.84
N ARG A 245 12.61 -31.22 3.63
CA ARG A 245 13.98 -31.35 3.15
C ARG A 245 14.31 -32.82 2.92
N VAL A 246 14.97 -33.13 1.80
CA VAL A 246 15.41 -34.50 1.48
C VAL A 246 16.67 -34.86 2.26
N ASP A 247 17.57 -33.90 2.42
CA ASP A 247 18.84 -34.05 3.13
C ASP A 247 19.35 -32.68 3.61
N ASP A 248 20.34 -32.67 4.50
CA ASP A 248 20.90 -31.43 5.04
C ASP A 248 22.01 -30.79 4.18
N LEU A 249 22.20 -31.26 2.94
CA LEU A 249 23.23 -30.77 2.04
C LEU A 249 22.83 -29.45 1.37
N ILE A 250 23.84 -28.72 0.91
CA ILE A 250 23.70 -27.50 0.13
C ILE A 250 24.27 -27.77 -1.25
N TYR A 251 23.46 -27.48 -2.26
CA TYR A 251 23.74 -27.77 -3.64
C TYR A 251 24.06 -26.49 -4.40
N PHE A 252 25.11 -26.54 -5.20
CA PHE A 252 25.34 -25.56 -6.25
C PHE A 252 24.86 -26.17 -7.57
N LEU A 253 23.84 -25.52 -8.15
CA LEU A 253 23.33 -25.89 -9.45
C LEU A 253 23.94 -24.97 -10.51
N PRO A 254 24.55 -25.51 -11.58
CA PRO A 254 24.99 -24.71 -12.70
C PRO A 254 23.80 -24.01 -13.35
N GLU A 255 24.12 -22.97 -14.12
CA GLU A 255 23.13 -22.18 -14.84
C GLU A 255 22.27 -23.07 -15.74
N LEU A 256 20.96 -22.86 -15.64
CA LEU A 256 20.00 -23.53 -16.48
C LEU A 256 20.31 -23.16 -17.94
N LYS A 257 20.51 -24.16 -18.79
CA LYS A 257 20.87 -23.93 -20.19
C LYS A 257 19.61 -23.71 -21.01
N LEU A 258 19.64 -22.65 -21.80
CA LEU A 258 18.62 -22.33 -22.79
C LEU A 258 19.21 -22.61 -24.17
N GLU A 259 18.60 -23.54 -24.89
CA GLU A 259 18.98 -23.83 -26.27
C GLU A 259 17.84 -23.39 -27.20
N VAL A 260 18.17 -22.68 -28.27
CA VAL A 260 17.21 -22.37 -29.33
C VAL A 260 16.97 -23.65 -30.13
N ILE A 261 15.70 -24.01 -30.30
CA ILE A 261 15.31 -25.17 -31.10
C ILE A 261 15.19 -24.71 -32.55
N ASP A 262 15.96 -25.36 -33.44
CA ASP A 262 15.89 -25.11 -34.89
C ASP A 262 14.97 -26.09 -35.63
N THR A 263 14.69 -27.26 -35.04
CA THR A 263 13.80 -28.29 -35.61
C THR A 263 13.01 -28.99 -34.52
N ILE A 264 11.72 -29.26 -34.77
CA ILE A 264 10.86 -29.95 -33.81
C ILE A 264 10.07 -31.08 -34.47
N ASP A 265 9.87 -32.19 -33.74
CA ASP A 265 8.97 -33.27 -34.10
C ASP A 265 7.95 -33.53 -32.97
N ASP A 266 6.91 -34.33 -33.28
CA ASP A 266 5.81 -34.59 -32.34
C ASP A 266 6.29 -35.32 -31.07
N ASN A 267 7.24 -36.23 -31.22
CA ASN A 267 7.84 -36.95 -30.09
C ASN A 267 8.62 -36.02 -29.15
N LEU A 268 9.32 -35.03 -29.69
CA LEU A 268 10.08 -34.07 -28.91
C LEU A 268 9.15 -33.13 -28.15
N ILE A 269 8.03 -32.72 -28.76
CA ILE A 269 7.00 -31.91 -28.09
C ILE A 269 6.37 -32.71 -26.95
N GLU A 270 5.88 -33.93 -27.21
CA GLU A 270 5.22 -34.75 -26.18
C GLU A 270 6.13 -35.03 -24.98
N ASN A 271 7.42 -35.30 -25.23
CA ASN A 271 8.36 -35.66 -24.16
C ASN A 271 8.98 -34.45 -23.45
N ASN A 272 8.94 -33.24 -24.03
CA ASN A 272 9.63 -32.06 -23.50
C ASN A 272 8.74 -30.83 -23.35
N LEU A 273 7.41 -30.96 -23.43
CA LEU A 273 6.50 -29.82 -23.36
C LEU A 273 6.73 -28.93 -22.13
N SER A 274 6.98 -29.56 -20.96
CA SER A 274 7.34 -28.90 -19.70
C SER A 274 8.62 -28.07 -19.74
N HIS A 275 9.47 -28.35 -20.73
CA HIS A 275 10.75 -27.71 -20.97
C HIS A 275 10.75 -26.81 -22.20
N LEU A 276 9.65 -26.70 -22.95
CA LEU A 276 9.55 -25.74 -24.05
C LEU A 276 9.20 -24.36 -23.52
N GLY A 277 9.92 -23.34 -23.97
CA GLY A 277 9.71 -21.96 -23.55
C GLY A 277 9.73 -20.97 -24.70
N ILE A 278 9.01 -19.87 -24.51
CA ILE A 278 8.96 -18.75 -25.45
C ILE A 278 9.32 -17.44 -24.73
N PRO A 279 9.87 -16.45 -25.43
CA PRO A 279 10.11 -15.14 -24.85
C PRO A 279 8.79 -14.41 -24.67
N VAL A 280 8.60 -13.87 -23.47
CA VAL A 280 7.45 -13.05 -23.09
C VAL A 280 7.96 -11.77 -22.47
N VAL A 281 7.36 -10.64 -22.83
CA VAL A 281 7.61 -9.37 -22.17
C VAL A 281 6.53 -9.13 -21.12
N THR A 282 6.87 -9.38 -19.85
CA THR A 282 6.01 -9.02 -18.70
C THR A 282 6.58 -7.78 -18.02
N PHE A 283 5.75 -6.76 -17.82
CA PHE A 283 6.13 -5.53 -17.09
C PHE A 283 7.43 -4.87 -17.60
N GLY A 284 7.64 -4.89 -18.93
CA GLY A 284 8.82 -4.31 -19.58
C GLY A 284 10.10 -5.13 -19.49
N THR A 285 10.06 -6.35 -18.93
CA THR A 285 11.20 -7.27 -18.87
C THR A 285 10.91 -8.50 -19.73
N GLU A 286 11.81 -8.82 -20.67
CA GLU A 286 11.75 -10.06 -21.45
C GLU A 286 12.25 -11.23 -20.60
N LYS A 287 11.46 -12.30 -20.52
CA LYS A 287 11.80 -13.55 -19.84
C LYS A 287 11.36 -14.73 -20.71
N ILE A 288 12.06 -15.85 -20.63
CA ILE A 288 11.58 -17.08 -21.24
C ILE A 288 10.63 -17.76 -20.25
N VAL A 289 9.41 -18.07 -20.69
CA VAL A 289 8.37 -18.70 -19.87
C VAL A 289 8.01 -20.05 -20.48
N SER A 290 7.79 -21.06 -19.64
CA SER A 290 7.40 -22.40 -20.08
C SER A 290 5.98 -22.42 -20.65
N LEU A 291 5.79 -23.17 -21.73
CA LEU A 291 4.48 -23.38 -22.36
C LEU A 291 3.60 -24.39 -21.61
N ALA A 292 4.13 -25.10 -20.61
CA ALA A 292 3.39 -26.13 -19.88
C ALA A 292 2.58 -25.61 -18.68
N GLU A 293 2.52 -24.29 -18.47
CA GLU A 293 1.56 -23.74 -17.52
C GLU A 293 0.14 -23.98 -18.05
N GLU A 294 -0.71 -24.67 -17.25
CA GLU A 294 -2.07 -25.11 -17.65
C GLU A 294 -2.99 -23.99 -18.16
N ASN A 295 -2.62 -22.73 -17.90
CA ASN A 295 -3.40 -21.53 -18.16
C ASN A 295 -2.50 -20.42 -18.75
N PHE A 296 -1.77 -20.68 -19.83
CA PHE A 296 -0.93 -19.64 -20.46
C PHE A 296 -1.78 -18.61 -21.24
N PRO A 297 -1.80 -17.32 -20.85
CA PRO A 297 -2.60 -16.28 -21.50
C PRO A 297 -2.13 -15.92 -22.92
N ILE A 298 -3.06 -15.72 -23.86
CA ILE A 298 -2.71 -15.31 -25.24
C ILE A 298 -2.18 -13.88 -25.32
N GLU A 299 -2.48 -13.04 -24.34
CA GLU A 299 -1.98 -11.65 -24.26
C GLU A 299 -0.46 -11.56 -24.12
N PHE A 300 0.18 -12.64 -23.68
CA PHE A 300 1.63 -12.77 -23.59
C PHE A 300 2.29 -13.22 -24.89
N LEU A 301 1.50 -13.51 -25.93
CA LEU A 301 2.01 -13.88 -27.24
C LEU A 301 2.30 -12.64 -28.09
N ASP A 302 3.24 -12.78 -29.03
CA ASP A 302 3.55 -11.74 -30.00
C ASP A 302 2.29 -11.28 -30.75
N LYS A 303 2.16 -9.96 -30.94
CA LYS A 303 1.03 -9.34 -31.67
C LYS A 303 0.81 -9.98 -33.05
N GLU A 304 1.89 -10.31 -33.74
CA GLU A 304 1.88 -11.00 -35.04
C GLU A 304 1.17 -12.36 -34.98
N PHE A 305 1.34 -13.12 -33.88
CA PHE A 305 0.63 -14.38 -33.69
C PHE A 305 -0.86 -14.13 -33.46
N ILE A 306 -1.20 -13.17 -32.60
CA ILE A 306 -2.60 -12.84 -32.27
C ILE A 306 -3.34 -12.39 -33.54
N GLU A 307 -2.70 -11.55 -34.36
CA GLU A 307 -3.24 -11.08 -35.65
C GLU A 307 -3.38 -12.21 -36.70
N SER A 308 -2.72 -13.35 -36.51
CA SER A 308 -2.84 -14.52 -37.40
C SER A 308 -4.03 -15.43 -37.09
N LEU A 309 -4.70 -15.23 -35.95
CA LEU A 309 -5.87 -16.01 -35.53
C LEU A 309 -7.11 -15.62 -36.33
N SER A 310 -7.97 -16.58 -36.66
CA SER A 310 -9.20 -16.28 -37.39
C SER A 310 -10.24 -15.55 -36.52
N ILE A 311 -11.20 -14.90 -37.15
CA ILE A 311 -12.32 -14.22 -36.48
C ILE A 311 -13.14 -15.21 -35.63
N GLU A 312 -13.33 -16.43 -36.11
CA GLU A 312 -14.02 -17.50 -35.37
C GLU A 312 -13.18 -17.97 -34.17
N GLU A 313 -11.86 -18.05 -34.30
CA GLU A 313 -10.95 -18.41 -33.20
C GLU A 313 -10.82 -17.31 -32.13
N THR A 314 -11.14 -16.06 -32.48
CA THR A 314 -11.16 -14.90 -31.57
C THR A 314 -12.55 -14.61 -30.98
N ILE A 315 -13.62 -15.17 -31.53
CA ILE A 315 -15.02 -14.94 -31.11
C ILE A 315 -15.65 -16.17 -30.45
N ASP A 316 -15.24 -17.39 -30.78
CA ASP A 316 -15.97 -18.64 -30.45
C ASP A 316 -15.34 -19.48 -29.33
N SER A 317 -14.34 -18.96 -28.64
CA SER A 317 -13.83 -19.63 -27.45
C SER A 317 -14.79 -19.34 -26.29
N HIS A 318 -15.02 -20.36 -25.46
CA HIS A 318 -15.58 -20.22 -24.12
C HIS A 318 -14.60 -19.42 -23.24
N PHE A 319 -14.28 -18.19 -23.62
CA PHE A 319 -13.69 -17.22 -22.72
C PHE A 319 -14.73 -17.06 -21.62
N GLU A 320 -14.52 -17.72 -20.47
CA GLU A 320 -15.11 -17.23 -19.23
C GLU A 320 -14.85 -15.73 -19.25
N SER A 321 -15.92 -14.94 -19.35
CA SER A 321 -15.87 -13.53 -19.73
C SER A 321 -14.69 -12.86 -19.04
N SER A 322 -13.60 -12.59 -19.78
CA SER A 322 -12.37 -12.10 -19.17
C SER A 322 -12.70 -10.85 -18.36
N MET A 323 -12.46 -10.92 -17.06
CA MET A 323 -12.89 -9.87 -16.15
C MET A 323 -11.72 -8.96 -15.85
N ILE A 324 -11.85 -7.69 -16.22
CA ILE A 324 -10.92 -6.67 -15.80
C ILE A 324 -11.26 -6.34 -14.34
N GLU A 325 -10.46 -6.83 -13.40
CA GLU A 325 -10.61 -6.55 -11.98
C GLU A 325 -9.57 -5.55 -11.51
N SER A 326 -10.00 -4.54 -10.75
CA SER A 326 -9.05 -3.57 -10.22
C SER A 326 -8.20 -4.13 -9.06
N ILE A 327 -6.88 -3.95 -9.15
CA ILE A 327 -5.86 -4.26 -8.13
C ILE A 327 -6.17 -3.50 -6.84
N LEU A 328 -6.46 -2.20 -6.97
CA LEU A 328 -6.89 -1.37 -5.85
C LEU A 328 -8.43 -1.29 -5.77
N PRO A 329 -8.99 -1.16 -4.56
CA PRO A 329 -10.42 -0.99 -4.37
C PRO A 329 -10.96 0.23 -5.13
N LYS A 330 -12.08 0.06 -5.82
CA LYS A 330 -12.85 1.17 -6.39
C LYS A 330 -13.88 1.66 -5.38
N LEU A 331 -13.84 2.96 -5.08
CA LEU A 331 -14.75 3.57 -4.13
C LEU A 331 -16.17 3.64 -4.69
N LYS A 332 -17.15 3.20 -3.90
CA LYS A 332 -18.59 3.19 -4.18
C LYS A 332 -19.29 4.17 -3.27
N LEU A 333 -19.28 5.45 -3.64
CA LEU A 333 -20.01 6.48 -2.89
C LEU A 333 -21.53 6.25 -3.04
N MET A 334 -22.30 6.73 -2.07
CA MET A 334 -23.77 6.60 -2.09
C MET A 334 -24.41 7.25 -3.33
N SER A 335 -23.80 8.32 -3.83
CA SER A 335 -24.20 9.04 -5.04
C SER A 335 -23.60 8.48 -6.33
N SER A 336 -22.74 7.45 -6.25
CA SER A 336 -22.13 6.87 -7.44
C SER A 336 -23.19 6.17 -8.30
N LYS A 337 -23.07 6.35 -9.62
CA LYS A 337 -23.81 5.62 -10.64
C LYS A 337 -22.86 4.65 -11.32
N SER A 338 -23.28 3.41 -11.52
CA SER A 338 -22.49 2.39 -12.21
C SER A 338 -23.12 2.10 -13.56
N ILE A 339 -22.30 2.12 -14.61
CA ILE A 339 -22.69 1.71 -15.95
C ILE A 339 -21.62 0.75 -16.42
N THR A 340 -22.03 -0.45 -16.79
CA THR A 340 -21.14 -1.48 -17.31
C THR A 340 -21.38 -1.58 -18.80
N ASN A 341 -20.30 -1.68 -19.58
CA ASN A 341 -20.39 -1.95 -21.01
C ASN A 341 -19.31 -2.93 -21.42
N THR A 342 -19.65 -3.79 -22.38
CA THR A 342 -18.70 -4.74 -22.96
C THR A 342 -17.97 -4.03 -24.09
N ILE A 343 -16.65 -3.96 -24.00
CA ILE A 343 -15.81 -3.31 -25.01
C ILE A 343 -15.09 -4.41 -25.79
N ASN A 344 -15.24 -4.39 -27.12
CA ASN A 344 -14.41 -5.22 -27.99
C ASN A 344 -13.02 -4.55 -28.13
N PRO A 345 -11.91 -5.23 -27.78
CA PRO A 345 -10.58 -4.65 -27.84
C PRO A 345 -10.14 -4.23 -29.25
N ASN A 346 -10.80 -4.74 -30.30
CA ASN A 346 -10.54 -4.40 -31.70
C ASN A 346 -11.38 -3.22 -32.22
N LEU A 347 -12.07 -2.49 -31.35
CA LEU A 347 -12.88 -1.31 -31.74
C LEU A 347 -12.01 -0.23 -32.38
N SER A 348 -12.51 0.36 -33.46
CA SER A 348 -11.92 1.58 -33.99
C SER A 348 -12.10 2.73 -32.99
N GLN A 349 -11.22 3.73 -33.05
CA GLN A 349 -11.30 4.89 -32.16
C GLN A 349 -12.63 5.65 -32.28
N GLN A 350 -13.26 5.63 -33.46
CA GLN A 350 -14.57 6.25 -33.68
C GLN A 350 -15.68 5.49 -32.95
N GLU A 351 -15.70 4.17 -33.03
CA GLU A 351 -16.69 3.34 -32.33
C GLU A 351 -16.52 3.41 -30.82
N ALA A 352 -15.28 3.38 -30.33
CA ALA A 352 -14.98 3.57 -28.91
C ALA A 352 -15.51 4.93 -28.41
N ASN A 353 -15.28 6.01 -29.16
CA ASN A 353 -15.78 7.33 -28.82
C ASN A 353 -17.32 7.39 -28.82
N ALA A 354 -17.97 6.75 -29.80
CA ALA A 354 -19.43 6.68 -29.86
C ALA A 354 -20.02 5.91 -28.67
N ILE A 355 -19.40 4.79 -28.28
CA ILE A 355 -19.76 4.03 -27.09
C ILE A 355 -19.63 4.89 -25.83
N ILE A 356 -18.51 5.60 -25.66
CA ILE A 356 -18.29 6.50 -24.51
C ILE A 356 -19.34 7.60 -24.46
N LEU A 357 -19.69 8.19 -25.60
CA LEU A 357 -20.72 9.23 -25.67
C LEU A 357 -22.11 8.68 -25.29
N ASN A 358 -22.46 7.50 -25.80
CA ASN A 358 -23.71 6.84 -25.45
C ASN A 358 -23.77 6.50 -23.95
N LEU A 359 -22.66 6.06 -23.35
CA LEU A 359 -22.57 5.81 -21.91
C LEU A 359 -22.76 7.08 -21.09
N LYS A 360 -22.20 8.22 -21.52
CA LYS A 360 -22.44 9.51 -20.88
C LYS A 360 -23.91 9.89 -20.92
N ASN A 361 -24.56 9.76 -22.09
CA ASN A 361 -25.98 10.09 -22.24
C ASN A 361 -26.87 9.13 -21.43
N ALA A 362 -26.51 7.85 -21.34
CA ALA A 362 -27.22 6.88 -20.52
C ALA A 362 -27.05 7.15 -19.01
N SER A 363 -25.99 7.84 -18.58
CA SER A 363 -25.76 8.12 -17.16
C SER A 363 -26.82 8.99 -16.50
N ASP A 364 -27.53 9.79 -17.29
CA ASP A 364 -28.63 10.64 -16.82
C ASP A 364 -29.85 9.82 -16.42
N SER A 365 -30.07 8.66 -17.04
CA SER A 365 -31.22 7.78 -16.75
C SER A 365 -30.95 6.75 -15.64
N VAL A 366 -29.67 6.48 -15.36
CA VAL A 366 -29.28 5.53 -14.30
C VAL A 366 -29.43 6.19 -12.94
N LYS A 367 -30.18 5.52 -12.05
CA LYS A 367 -30.32 5.92 -10.65
C LYS A 367 -29.12 5.42 -9.84
N SER A 368 -28.59 6.28 -8.98
CA SER A 368 -27.62 5.96 -7.94
C SER A 368 -28.27 5.16 -6.82
N PHE A 369 -27.44 4.58 -5.95
CA PHE A 369 -27.94 3.86 -4.77
C PHE A 369 -28.77 4.76 -3.86
N ALA A 370 -28.34 6.00 -3.63
CA ALA A 370 -29.10 6.96 -2.84
C ALA A 370 -30.49 7.24 -3.43
N GLU A 371 -30.58 7.41 -4.76
CA GLU A 371 -31.86 7.64 -5.45
C GLU A 371 -32.78 6.41 -5.43
N ILE A 372 -32.23 5.20 -5.54
CA ILE A 372 -33.01 3.95 -5.48
C ILE A 372 -33.62 3.76 -4.09
N PHE A 373 -32.84 4.04 -3.04
CA PHE A 373 -33.24 3.81 -1.66
C PHE A 373 -33.79 5.06 -0.96
N ASN A 374 -34.08 6.14 -1.70
CA ASN A 374 -34.55 7.42 -1.17
C ASN A 374 -33.74 7.93 0.04
N LYS A 375 -32.41 7.83 -0.04
CA LYS A 375 -31.50 8.34 0.99
C LYS A 375 -31.03 9.74 0.64
N GLU A 376 -30.97 10.62 1.63
CA GLU A 376 -30.32 11.92 1.49
C GLU A 376 -28.82 11.74 1.28
N VAL A 377 -28.28 12.44 0.27
CA VAL A 377 -26.84 12.53 0.05
C VAL A 377 -26.34 13.79 0.75
N GLU A 378 -25.34 13.65 1.62
CA GLU A 378 -24.69 14.80 2.26
C GLU A 378 -24.21 15.83 1.24
N GLU A 379 -24.50 17.10 1.50
CA GLU A 379 -24.02 18.20 0.66
C GLU A 379 -22.49 18.25 0.68
N ILE A 380 -21.90 18.37 -0.51
CA ILE A 380 -20.44 18.43 -0.66
C ILE A 380 -19.98 19.85 -0.29
N VAL A 381 -19.49 19.99 0.95
CA VAL A 381 -18.94 21.26 1.42
C VAL A 381 -17.56 21.50 0.80
N LYS A 382 -17.41 22.66 0.12
CA LYS A 382 -16.13 23.07 -0.47
C LYS A 382 -14.99 23.10 0.56
N VAL A 383 -13.79 22.80 0.07
CA VAL A 383 -12.55 22.81 0.85
C VAL A 383 -11.95 24.21 0.81
N LYS A 384 -11.62 24.77 1.98
CA LYS A 384 -11.19 26.18 2.07
C LYS A 384 -9.80 26.41 1.50
N ASN A 385 -8.91 25.44 1.68
CA ASN A 385 -7.48 25.55 1.39
C ASN A 385 -7.09 24.95 0.02
N SER A 386 -8.05 24.70 -0.88
CA SER A 386 -7.79 24.04 -2.17
C SER A 386 -6.92 24.88 -3.12
N ASN A 387 -6.84 26.20 -2.88
CA ASN A 387 -5.97 27.13 -3.60
C ASN A 387 -4.46 26.84 -3.43
N HIS A 388 -4.06 26.03 -2.45
CA HIS A 388 -2.67 25.61 -2.26
C HIS A 388 -2.23 24.48 -3.20
N ILE A 389 -3.15 23.92 -3.99
CA ILE A 389 -2.89 22.91 -5.00
C ILE A 389 -2.89 23.56 -6.38
N SER A 390 -1.82 23.38 -7.15
CA SER A 390 -1.76 23.88 -8.53
C SER A 390 -2.84 23.25 -9.44
N LYS A 391 -3.14 23.95 -10.55
CA LYS A 391 -4.05 23.44 -11.60
C LYS A 391 -3.34 22.60 -12.66
N THR A 392 -2.05 22.81 -12.89
CA THR A 392 -1.28 22.05 -13.88
C THR A 392 -0.94 20.66 -13.35
N LYS A 393 -1.04 19.61 -14.18
CA LYS A 393 -0.92 18.20 -13.75
C LYS A 393 0.34 17.95 -12.93
N GLU A 394 1.50 18.33 -13.44
CA GLU A 394 2.80 18.04 -12.82
C GLU A 394 2.93 18.75 -11.46
N LEU A 395 2.58 20.03 -11.40
CA LEU A 395 2.66 20.80 -10.15
C LEU A 395 1.58 20.37 -9.15
N ARG A 396 0.38 20.01 -9.63
CA ARG A 396 -0.75 19.54 -8.83
C ARG A 396 -0.39 18.24 -8.11
N ASN A 397 0.10 17.26 -8.86
CA ASN A 397 0.52 15.97 -8.33
C ASN A 397 1.64 16.14 -7.30
N ARG A 398 2.63 16.98 -7.60
CA ARG A 398 3.70 17.36 -6.66
C ARG A 398 3.17 18.06 -5.40
N ASP A 399 2.21 18.96 -5.53
CA ASP A 399 1.62 19.64 -4.36
C ASP A 399 0.83 18.65 -3.50
N TYR A 400 0.12 17.68 -4.10
CA TYR A 400 -0.52 16.58 -3.36
C TYR A 400 0.51 15.69 -2.65
N ALA A 401 1.57 15.27 -3.34
CA ALA A 401 2.64 14.47 -2.74
C ALA A 401 3.26 15.18 -1.53
N ASN A 402 3.58 16.48 -1.67
CA ASN A 402 4.07 17.30 -0.56
C ASN A 402 3.05 17.41 0.57
N ALA A 403 1.76 17.57 0.27
CA ALA A 403 0.71 17.69 1.27
C ALA A 403 0.58 16.43 2.13
N PHE A 404 0.62 15.23 1.51
CA PHE A 404 0.65 13.98 2.25
C PHE A 404 1.91 13.82 3.08
N TYR A 405 3.08 14.14 2.52
CA TYR A 405 4.34 14.06 3.25
C TYR A 405 4.34 14.98 4.48
N ILE A 406 3.88 16.22 4.32
CA ILE A 406 3.72 17.17 5.42
C ILE A 406 2.73 16.65 6.46
N TYR A 407 1.57 16.13 6.04
CA TYR A 407 0.57 15.57 6.95
C TYR A 407 1.15 14.42 7.79
N ASP A 408 1.90 13.51 7.17
CA ASP A 408 2.54 12.40 7.85
C ASP A 408 3.61 12.90 8.85
N LEU A 409 4.42 13.90 8.48
CA LEU A 409 5.39 14.53 9.39
C LEU A 409 4.73 15.19 10.60
N TYR A 410 3.65 15.95 10.39
CA TYR A 410 2.87 16.50 11.50
C TYR A 410 2.37 15.40 12.41
N SER A 411 1.74 14.35 11.87
CA SER A 411 1.19 13.27 12.68
C SER A 411 2.24 12.54 13.51
N ILE A 412 3.44 12.31 12.97
CA ILE A 412 4.52 11.58 13.67
C ILE A 412 5.18 12.47 14.73
N ILE A 413 5.57 13.70 14.36
CA ILE A 413 6.35 14.57 15.26
C ILE A 413 5.45 15.15 16.36
N GLU A 414 4.21 15.55 16.03
CA GLU A 414 3.25 16.09 17.00
C GLU A 414 2.91 15.08 18.11
N ASP A 415 2.75 13.80 17.77
CA ASP A 415 2.50 12.74 18.74
C ASP A 415 3.64 12.61 19.76
N GLU A 416 4.89 12.74 19.32
CA GLU A 416 6.07 12.64 20.17
C GLU A 416 6.27 13.90 21.01
N PHE A 417 5.97 15.07 20.45
CA PHE A 417 5.91 16.33 21.19
C PHE A 417 4.87 16.24 22.32
N ASN A 418 3.68 15.71 22.04
CA ASN A 418 2.62 15.53 23.03
C ASN A 418 3.03 14.56 24.15
N LYS A 419 3.69 13.43 23.82
CA LYS A 419 4.24 12.50 24.83
C LYS A 419 5.24 13.20 25.74
N LYS A 420 6.14 14.00 25.16
CA LYS A 420 7.16 14.74 25.90
C LYS A 420 6.54 15.82 26.80
N ILE A 421 5.49 16.52 26.35
CA ILE A 421 4.72 17.45 27.19
C ILE A 421 4.12 16.73 28.40
N VAL A 422 3.51 15.54 28.22
CA VAL A 422 2.96 14.75 29.33
C VAL A 422 4.05 14.33 30.32
N GLU A 423 5.21 13.89 29.83
CA GLU A 423 6.38 13.57 30.67
C GLU A 423 6.80 14.77 31.54
N LEU A 424 6.90 15.96 30.94
CA LEU A 424 7.27 17.19 31.66
C LEU A 424 6.22 17.59 32.71
N ARG A 425 4.93 17.47 32.39
CA ARG A 425 3.85 17.72 33.36
C ARG A 425 3.94 16.79 34.56
N ASN A 426 4.15 15.50 34.33
CA ASN A 426 4.32 14.53 35.40
C ASN A 426 5.55 14.84 36.27
N GLU A 427 6.67 15.23 35.66
CA GLU A 427 7.84 15.69 36.41
C GLU A 427 7.54 16.95 37.25
N GLY A 428 6.79 17.90 36.68
CA GLY A 428 6.35 19.10 37.37
C GLY A 428 5.50 18.80 38.60
N GLU A 429 4.52 17.90 38.47
CA GLU A 429 3.67 17.47 39.59
C GLU A 429 4.46 16.71 40.67
N ILE A 430 5.38 15.82 40.28
CA ILE A 430 6.28 15.14 41.22
C ILE A 430 7.11 16.16 42.01
N ASN A 431 7.65 17.19 41.35
CA ASN A 431 8.44 18.22 42.01
C ASN A 431 7.59 19.10 42.94
N LYS A 432 6.34 19.42 42.57
CA LYS A 432 5.41 20.12 43.48
C LYS A 432 5.09 19.27 44.71
N ASN A 433 4.82 17.97 44.55
CA ASN A 433 4.56 17.09 45.69
C ASN A 433 5.77 17.03 46.64
N LYS A 434 7.01 16.98 46.12
CA LYS A 434 8.21 17.06 46.97
C LYS A 434 8.30 18.36 47.78
N VAL A 435 7.91 19.50 47.22
CA VAL A 435 7.86 20.77 47.94
C VAL A 435 6.75 20.77 49.00
N LYS A 436 5.61 20.13 48.71
CA LYS A 436 4.49 19.98 49.64
C LYS A 436 4.92 19.23 50.91
N ASP A 437 5.62 18.11 50.72
CA ASP A 437 5.96 17.14 51.76
C ASP A 437 7.28 17.45 52.49
N SER A 438 8.07 18.40 51.97
CA SER A 438 9.35 18.78 52.54
C SER A 438 9.22 19.73 53.75
N SER A 439 9.94 19.40 54.82
CA SER A 439 10.11 20.25 56.00
C SER A 439 10.92 21.53 55.70
N ASN A 440 11.67 21.58 54.60
CA ASN A 440 12.51 22.75 54.26
C ASN A 440 11.70 23.97 53.78
N PHE A 441 10.40 23.81 53.50
CA PHE A 441 9.49 24.87 53.06
C PHE A 441 8.40 25.10 54.11
N GLU A 442 8.80 25.57 55.29
CA GLU A 442 7.91 25.66 56.46
C GLU A 442 6.78 26.68 56.31
N THR A 443 7.00 27.77 55.57
CA THR A 443 6.01 28.83 55.40
C THR A 443 5.20 28.67 54.10
N LYS A 444 3.93 29.07 54.15
CA LYS A 444 3.04 29.11 52.98
C LYS A 444 3.63 29.96 51.85
N GLU A 445 4.33 31.04 52.18
CA GLU A 445 5.01 31.93 51.23
C GLU A 445 6.16 31.23 50.49
N ARG A 446 7.00 30.46 51.21
CA ARG A 446 8.10 29.70 50.60
C ARG A 446 7.57 28.60 49.68
N LYS A 447 6.54 27.85 50.11
CA LYS A 447 5.89 26.83 49.24
C LYS A 447 5.32 27.46 47.98
N SER A 448 4.62 28.58 48.11
CA SER A 448 4.05 29.32 46.98
C SER A 448 5.12 29.81 46.00
N SER A 449 6.24 30.34 46.51
CA SER A 449 7.37 30.78 45.70
C SER A 449 7.98 29.63 44.88
N GLU A 450 8.20 28.48 45.50
CA GLU A 450 8.72 27.30 44.80
C GLU A 450 7.74 26.71 43.78
N TYR A 451 6.45 26.65 44.10
CA TYR A 451 5.42 26.25 43.12
C TYR A 451 5.40 27.16 41.90
N ASN A 452 5.55 28.48 42.09
CA ASN A 452 5.63 29.44 41.00
C ASN A 452 6.88 29.23 40.14
N LYS A 453 8.04 28.94 40.77
CA LYS A 453 9.28 28.59 40.04
C LYS A 453 9.09 27.33 39.19
N ILE A 454 8.54 26.26 39.76
CA ILE A 454 8.27 25.00 39.04
C ILE A 454 7.31 25.24 37.88
N SER A 455 6.23 26.00 38.10
CA SER A 455 5.22 26.27 37.08
C SER A 455 5.77 27.13 35.94
N ARG A 456 6.61 28.13 36.25
CA ARG A 456 7.30 28.95 35.25
C ARG A 456 8.25 28.08 34.41
N LEU A 457 9.07 27.27 35.07
CA LEU A 457 10.00 26.36 34.39
C LEU A 457 9.27 25.39 33.47
N LEU A 458 8.19 24.75 33.96
CA LEU A 458 7.36 23.86 33.18
C LEU A 458 6.83 24.56 31.93
N LYS A 459 6.26 25.76 32.06
CA LYS A 459 5.72 26.53 30.93
C LYS A 459 6.79 26.87 29.88
N GLU A 460 7.98 27.30 30.32
CA GLU A 460 9.11 27.57 29.43
C GLU A 460 9.56 26.31 28.68
N ASN A 461 9.62 25.17 29.38
CA ASN A 461 10.08 23.90 28.82
C ASN A 461 9.02 23.28 27.88
N GLU A 462 7.72 23.35 28.21
CA GLU A 462 6.61 22.95 27.34
C GLU A 462 6.57 23.76 26.03
N SER A 463 6.94 25.04 26.10
CA SER A 463 6.91 25.93 24.93
C SER A 463 7.81 25.47 23.77
N LEU A 464 8.85 24.68 24.07
CA LEU A 464 9.75 24.07 23.09
C LEU A 464 9.04 23.07 22.18
N PHE A 465 7.92 22.50 22.65
CA PHE A 465 7.10 21.54 21.90
C PHE A 465 5.84 22.20 21.32
N SER A 466 5.83 23.53 21.20
CA SER A 466 4.70 24.26 20.63
C SER A 466 4.59 24.06 19.12
N LYS A 467 3.40 24.36 18.58
CA LYS A 467 3.14 24.37 17.14
C LYS A 467 4.17 25.18 16.34
N THR A 468 4.66 26.28 16.89
CA THR A 468 5.69 27.10 16.23
C THR A 468 7.00 26.34 16.03
N TYR A 469 7.43 25.54 17.01
CA TYR A 469 8.62 24.71 16.85
C TYR A 469 8.36 23.54 15.91
N LEU A 470 7.17 22.93 15.98
CA LEU A 470 6.78 21.88 15.04
C LEU A 470 6.83 22.37 13.59
N ASP A 471 6.29 23.55 13.32
CA ASP A 471 6.32 24.16 11.98
C ASP A 471 7.76 24.39 11.50
N LYS A 472 8.65 24.89 12.38
CA LYS A 472 10.07 25.10 12.06
C LYS A 472 10.82 23.80 11.75
N GLU A 473 10.53 22.74 12.49
CA GLU A 473 11.16 21.44 12.23
C GLU A 473 10.66 20.84 10.91
N ILE A 474 9.38 20.96 10.60
CA ILE A 474 8.84 20.50 9.31
C ILE A 474 9.41 21.33 8.16
N GLU A 475 9.56 22.65 8.32
CA GLU A 475 10.26 23.51 7.36
C GLU A 475 11.70 23.04 7.14
N LYS A 476 12.44 22.77 8.21
CA LYS A 476 13.81 22.24 8.12
C LYS A 476 13.89 20.89 7.39
N ILE A 477 12.90 20.01 7.60
CA ILE A 477 12.84 18.69 6.97
C ILE A 477 12.46 18.77 5.48
N THR A 478 11.55 19.67 5.14
CA THR A 478 10.91 19.72 3.81
C THR A 478 11.50 20.78 2.88
N ASN A 479 12.15 21.80 3.44
CA ASN A 479 12.58 23.03 2.76
C ASN A 479 11.41 23.77 2.08
N ILE A 480 10.23 23.74 2.70
CA ILE A 480 9.02 24.43 2.25
C ILE A 480 8.70 25.54 3.25
N GLU A 481 8.32 26.72 2.78
CA GLU A 481 7.95 27.85 3.64
C GLU A 481 6.80 27.48 4.59
N ILE A 482 6.90 27.90 5.86
CA ILE A 482 5.90 27.66 6.91
C ILE A 482 4.46 28.02 6.47
N SER A 483 4.27 29.12 5.72
CA SER A 483 2.95 29.54 5.26
C SER A 483 2.30 28.48 4.36
N LYS A 484 3.07 27.93 3.40
CA LYS A 484 2.64 26.84 2.52
C LYS A 484 2.48 25.53 3.28
N ILE A 485 3.37 25.19 4.21
CA ILE A 485 3.26 24.00 5.07
C ILE A 485 1.92 24.00 5.80
N ARG A 486 1.57 25.10 6.46
CA ARG A 486 0.32 25.23 7.20
C ARG A 486 -0.90 25.11 6.29
N GLY A 487 -0.85 25.70 5.10
CA GLY A 487 -1.91 25.60 4.08
C GLY A 487 -2.15 24.15 3.64
N LEU A 488 -1.09 23.45 3.26
CA LEU A 488 -1.15 22.04 2.81
C LEU A 488 -1.55 21.09 3.94
N HIS A 489 -1.04 21.30 5.16
CA HIS A 489 -1.45 20.50 6.32
C HIS A 489 -2.95 20.71 6.61
N SER A 490 -3.41 21.96 6.67
CA SER A 490 -4.82 22.29 6.89
C SER A 490 -5.73 21.68 5.82
N LEU A 491 -5.30 21.73 4.56
CA LEU A 491 -5.98 21.07 3.44
C LEU A 491 -6.16 19.56 3.70
N MET A 492 -5.08 18.86 4.08
CA MET A 492 -5.15 17.42 4.35
C MET A 492 -5.99 17.10 5.58
N LYS A 493 -5.98 17.92 6.64
CA LYS A 493 -6.91 17.76 7.76
C LYS A 493 -8.38 17.89 7.32
N GLU A 494 -8.69 18.85 6.44
CA GLU A 494 -10.04 18.97 5.89
C GLU A 494 -10.44 17.74 5.07
N TYR A 495 -9.56 17.25 4.20
CA TYR A 495 -9.85 16.06 3.40
C TYR A 495 -10.00 14.81 4.25
N ILE A 496 -9.02 14.52 5.11
CA ILE A 496 -8.90 13.26 5.84
C ILE A 496 -9.80 13.25 7.08
N GLU A 497 -9.67 14.25 7.96
CA GLU A 497 -10.33 14.23 9.28
C GLU A 497 -11.76 14.76 9.23
N LYS A 498 -12.11 15.57 8.23
CA LYS A 498 -13.47 16.10 8.04
C LYS A 498 -14.22 15.47 6.86
N TYR A 499 -13.73 14.34 6.36
CA TYR A 499 -14.36 13.55 5.28
C TYR A 499 -14.61 14.35 3.98
N LYS A 500 -13.89 15.46 3.77
CA LYS A 500 -14.07 16.29 2.57
C LYS A 500 -13.38 15.72 1.34
N PHE A 501 -12.68 14.58 1.43
CA PHE A 501 -12.07 13.89 0.30
C PHE A 501 -13.08 13.60 -0.84
N LYS A 502 -14.39 13.51 -0.52
CA LYS A 502 -15.46 13.40 -1.52
C LYS A 502 -15.42 14.53 -2.57
N ASN A 503 -14.89 15.72 -2.23
CA ASN A 503 -14.67 16.82 -3.18
C ASN A 503 -13.66 16.48 -4.29
N ILE A 504 -12.75 15.52 -4.11
CA ILE A 504 -11.77 15.14 -5.13
C ILE A 504 -12.40 14.23 -6.19
N ILE A 505 -13.43 13.48 -5.80
CA ILE A 505 -14.18 12.58 -6.68
C ILE A 505 -15.31 13.35 -7.37
N LEU A 506 -16.04 14.15 -6.60
CA LEU A 506 -17.28 14.80 -7.03
C LEU A 506 -17.09 16.26 -7.45
N GLY A 507 -15.93 16.86 -7.14
CA GLY A 507 -15.58 18.23 -7.54
C GLY A 507 -15.06 18.27 -8.97
N LYS A 508 -15.99 18.18 -9.92
CA LYS A 508 -15.87 18.81 -11.23
C LYS A 508 -17.01 19.79 -11.40
#